data_AF-A0A5D6XZQ5-F1
#
_entry.id   AF-A0A5D6XZQ5-F1
#
_cell.length_a   1.000
_cell.length_b   1.000
_cell.length_c   1.000
_cell.angle_alpha   90.00
_cell.angle_beta   90.00
_cell.angle_gamma   90.00
#
_symmetry.space_group_name_H-M   'P 1'
#
loop_
_entity.id
_entity.type
_entity.pdbx_description
1 polymer ?
#
loop_
_entity_poly.entity_id
_entity_poly.type
_entity_poly.pdbx_seq_one_letter_code
_entity_poly.pdbx_strand_id
1 'polypeptide(L)'
;MADKKRESMASKINEVARNQIWREQLRTEYVMESALTPFQLNPKTLSAITQKPTRTHPTDFAKVHEDDETKALAAKMKEIVKKPCEKYPMPLTEAQRIGWLHETATKGIRADMHQRMFKGRGSCDVTTFADTYCTMAGCSPFADKSTR
;
A
#
# COMPACT_ATOMS: atom_id res chain seq x y z
N MET A 1 14.45 -48.22 43.66
CA MET A 1 13.08 -48.74 43.49
C MET A 1 12.23 -47.68 42.83
N ALA A 2 11.85 -47.96 41.58
CA ALA A 2 10.73 -47.43 40.79
C ALA A 2 10.55 -45.91 40.66
N ASP A 3 10.95 -45.43 39.47
CA ASP A 3 10.48 -44.19 38.86
C ASP A 3 8.95 -44.04 38.98
N LYS A 4 8.50 -43.04 39.75
CA LYS A 4 7.14 -42.51 39.65
C LYS A 4 7.01 -41.82 38.29
N LYS A 5 6.81 -42.64 37.26
CA LYS A 5 6.40 -42.23 35.91
C LYS A 5 5.22 -41.28 36.08
N ARG A 6 5.33 -40.05 35.57
CA ARG A 6 4.19 -39.17 35.31
C ARG A 6 3.12 -40.02 34.61
N GLU A 7 2.08 -40.41 35.33
CA GLU A 7 0.86 -40.90 34.71
C GLU A 7 0.35 -39.77 33.83
N SER A 8 0.62 -39.87 32.53
CA SER A 8 0.23 -38.86 31.57
C SER A 8 -1.29 -38.73 31.66
N MET A 9 -1.82 -37.51 31.73
CA MET A 9 -3.27 -37.27 31.73
C MET A 9 -4.01 -38.03 30.61
N ALA A 10 -3.31 -38.42 29.54
CA ALA A 10 -3.80 -39.28 28.46
C ALA A 10 -4.28 -40.68 28.90
N SER A 11 -3.74 -41.28 29.97
CA SER A 11 -4.17 -42.61 30.43
C SER A 11 -5.45 -42.58 31.29
N LYS A 12 -5.96 -41.40 31.63
CA LYS A 12 -7.25 -41.20 32.32
C LYS A 12 -8.41 -40.85 31.39
N ILE A 13 -8.14 -40.70 30.09
CA ILE A 13 -9.14 -40.32 29.10
C ILE A 13 -9.74 -41.61 28.53
N ASN A 14 -11.02 -41.84 28.81
CA ASN A 14 -11.78 -42.93 28.19
C ASN A 14 -11.79 -42.78 26.66
N GLU A 15 -11.87 -43.89 25.94
CA GLU A 15 -11.88 -43.90 24.46
C GLU A 15 -13.01 -43.04 23.88
N VAL A 16 -14.16 -43.00 24.56
CA VAL A 16 -15.29 -42.11 24.20
C VAL A 16 -14.92 -40.63 24.28
N ALA A 17 -14.21 -40.24 25.34
CA ALA A 17 -13.75 -38.85 25.51
C ALA A 17 -12.68 -38.49 24.47
N ARG A 18 -11.82 -39.44 24.11
CA ARG A 18 -10.84 -39.28 23.02
C ARG A 18 -11.53 -39.04 21.68
N ASN A 19 -12.56 -39.82 21.37
CA ASN A 19 -13.36 -39.65 20.15
C ASN A 19 -14.10 -38.30 20.15
N GLN A 20 -14.53 -37.82 21.32
CA GLN A 20 -15.20 -36.53 21.43
C GLN A 20 -14.24 -35.36 21.20
N ILE A 21 -13.03 -35.40 21.77
CA ILE A 21 -11.97 -34.42 21.51
C ILE A 21 -11.64 -34.39 20.01
N TRP A 22 -11.50 -35.57 19.39
CA TRP A 22 -11.23 -35.67 17.96
C TRP A 22 -12.34 -35.05 17.10
N ARG A 23 -13.60 -35.27 17.45
CA ARG A 23 -14.75 -34.66 16.75
C ARG A 23 -14.80 -33.15 16.90
N GLU A 24 -14.48 -32.61 18.08
CA GLU A 24 -14.40 -31.17 18.28
C GLU A 24 -13.25 -30.56 17.49
N GLN A 25 -12.11 -31.23 17.44
CA GLN A 25 -10.97 -30.77 16.67
C GLN A 25 -11.28 -30.75 15.17
N LEU A 26 -11.85 -31.82 14.61
CA LEU A 26 -12.29 -31.86 13.21
C LEU A 26 -13.36 -30.79 12.91
N ARG A 27 -14.29 -30.55 13.84
CA ARG A 27 -15.30 -29.48 13.68
C ARG A 27 -14.62 -28.10 13.66
N THR A 28 -13.63 -27.89 14.51
CA THR A 28 -12.88 -26.62 14.59
C THR A 28 -12.06 -26.41 13.32
N GLU A 29 -11.35 -27.44 12.86
CA GLU A 29 -10.60 -27.43 11.61
C GLU A 29 -11.51 -27.14 10.41
N TYR A 30 -12.68 -27.77 10.31
CA TYR A 30 -13.63 -27.52 9.23
C TYR A 30 -14.18 -26.08 9.22
N VAL A 31 -14.47 -25.51 10.40
CA VAL A 31 -14.92 -24.11 10.53
C VAL A 31 -13.79 -23.14 10.18
N MET A 32 -12.55 -23.48 10.51
CA MET A 32 -11.38 -22.64 10.21
C MET A 32 -10.93 -22.73 8.74
N GLU A 33 -11.01 -23.91 8.12
CA GLU A 33 -10.75 -24.10 6.68
C GLU A 33 -11.81 -23.41 5.83
N SER A 34 -13.07 -23.43 6.28
CA SER A 34 -14.18 -22.72 5.62
C SER A 34 -14.23 -21.23 6.00
N ALA A 35 -13.08 -20.56 6.00
CA ALA A 35 -13.07 -19.12 5.79
C ALA A 35 -13.47 -18.86 4.34
N LEU A 36 -14.78 -18.86 4.08
CA LEU A 36 -15.41 -18.17 2.95
C LEU A 36 -15.10 -16.67 3.13
N THR A 37 -13.84 -16.29 2.92
CA THR A 37 -13.52 -14.89 2.73
C THR A 37 -14.36 -14.47 1.53
N PRO A 38 -15.28 -13.50 1.68
CA PRO A 38 -16.02 -13.03 0.53
C PRO A 38 -14.98 -12.61 -0.51
N PHE A 39 -15.01 -13.22 -1.69
CA PHE A 39 -13.98 -13.01 -2.70
C PHE A 39 -13.80 -11.50 -2.92
N GLN A 40 -12.66 -10.98 -2.53
CA GLN A 40 -12.31 -9.59 -2.74
C GLN A 40 -11.58 -9.48 -4.07
N LEU A 41 -12.06 -8.59 -4.94
CA LEU A 41 -11.42 -8.29 -6.21
C LEU A 41 -10.01 -7.72 -5.93
N ASN A 42 -8.98 -8.32 -6.53
CA ASN A 42 -7.65 -7.74 -6.54
C ASN A 42 -7.58 -6.68 -7.67
N PRO A 43 -7.51 -5.37 -7.36
CA PRO A 43 -7.54 -4.34 -8.39
C PRO A 43 -6.33 -4.39 -9.33
N LYS A 44 -5.20 -4.98 -8.91
CA LYS A 44 -4.00 -5.09 -9.73
C LYS A 44 -4.13 -6.11 -10.88
N THR A 45 -5.07 -7.05 -10.76
CA THR A 45 -5.29 -8.09 -11.78
C THR A 45 -6.48 -7.79 -12.68
N LEU A 46 -7.17 -6.66 -12.48
CA LEU A 46 -8.29 -6.27 -13.32
C LEU A 46 -7.78 -5.61 -14.61
N SER A 47 -8.16 -6.15 -15.77
CA SER A 47 -7.98 -5.52 -17.06
C SER A 47 -9.23 -4.73 -17.43
N ALA A 48 -9.06 -3.44 -17.71
CA ALA A 48 -10.14 -2.61 -18.23
C ALA A 48 -10.28 -2.88 -19.74
N ILE A 49 -11.28 -3.66 -20.12
CA ILE A 49 -11.63 -3.84 -21.53
C ILE A 49 -12.70 -2.80 -21.85
N THR A 50 -12.31 -1.76 -22.59
CA THR A 50 -13.27 -0.76 -23.07
C THR A 50 -14.14 -1.37 -24.17
N GLN A 51 -15.39 -0.93 -24.22
CA GLN A 51 -16.27 -1.31 -25.32
C GLN A 51 -15.79 -0.68 -26.63
N LYS A 52 -16.24 -1.23 -27.76
CA LYS A 52 -15.95 -0.64 -29.08
C LYS A 52 -16.43 0.82 -29.10
N PRO A 53 -15.67 1.76 -29.70
CA PRO A 53 -16.02 3.19 -29.72
C PRO A 53 -17.40 3.49 -30.30
N THR A 54 -17.86 2.68 -31.24
CA THR A 54 -19.18 2.78 -31.88
C THR A 54 -20.35 2.31 -31.02
N ARG A 55 -20.08 1.65 -29.89
CA ARG A 55 -21.12 1.01 -29.07
C ARG A 55 -21.73 1.97 -28.03
N THR A 56 -21.04 3.04 -27.68
CA THR A 56 -21.46 4.00 -26.63
C THR A 56 -21.51 5.40 -27.21
N HIS A 57 -22.63 6.10 -27.06
CA HIS A 57 -22.74 7.49 -27.53
C HIS A 57 -22.03 8.44 -26.56
N PRO A 58 -21.30 9.48 -27.03
CA PRO A 58 -20.53 10.38 -26.17
C PRO A 58 -21.33 11.08 -25.06
N THR A 59 -22.63 11.28 -25.29
CA THR A 59 -23.54 11.91 -24.33
C THR A 59 -23.86 11.03 -23.12
N ASP A 60 -23.63 9.72 -23.22
CA ASP A 60 -23.96 8.77 -22.16
C ASP A 60 -22.88 8.77 -21.06
N PHE A 61 -21.67 9.24 -21.35
CA PHE A 61 -20.60 9.38 -20.33
C PHE A 61 -20.92 10.42 -19.25
N ALA A 62 -21.77 11.41 -19.54
CA ALA A 62 -22.19 12.41 -18.57
C ALA A 62 -23.25 11.89 -17.59
N LYS A 63 -23.95 10.80 -17.95
CA LYS A 63 -24.96 10.15 -17.10
C LYS A 63 -24.30 9.06 -16.27
N VAL A 64 -23.39 9.44 -15.38
CA VAL A 64 -22.86 8.51 -14.38
C VAL A 64 -24.00 8.20 -13.40
N HIS A 65 -24.61 7.02 -13.54
CA HIS A 65 -25.51 6.51 -12.52
C HIS A 65 -24.67 6.10 -11.31
N GLU A 66 -24.81 6.88 -10.24
CA GLU A 66 -24.20 6.65 -8.93
C GLU A 66 -24.95 5.51 -8.22
N ASP A 67 -24.82 4.29 -8.76
CA ASP A 67 -25.40 3.08 -8.18
C ASP A 67 -24.70 2.76 -6.85
N ASP A 68 -25.46 2.37 -5.82
CA ASP A 68 -24.91 2.13 -4.48
C ASP A 68 -23.83 1.02 -4.46
N GLU A 69 -23.92 0.06 -5.38
CA GLU A 69 -22.91 -0.98 -5.56
C GLU A 69 -21.57 -0.41 -6.07
N THR A 70 -21.61 0.57 -6.96
CA THR A 70 -20.40 1.22 -7.51
C THR A 70 -19.70 2.06 -6.45
N LYS A 71 -20.47 2.75 -5.59
CA LYS A 71 -19.93 3.47 -4.42
C LYS A 71 -19.30 2.52 -3.43
N ALA A 72 -19.95 1.39 -3.13
CA ALA A 72 -19.41 0.38 -2.23
C ALA A 72 -18.10 -0.21 -2.77
N LEU A 73 -18.01 -0.47 -4.08
CA LEU A 73 -16.77 -0.93 -4.71
C LEU A 73 -15.66 0.12 -4.65
N ALA A 74 -15.98 1.38 -4.95
CA ALA A 74 -15.02 2.49 -4.87
C ALA A 74 -14.49 2.70 -3.45
N ALA A 75 -15.34 2.56 -2.43
CA ALA A 75 -14.92 2.62 -1.03
C ALA A 75 -13.93 1.49 -0.69
N LYS A 76 -14.23 0.24 -1.07
CA LYS A 76 -13.34 -0.92 -0.87
C LYS A 76 -12.01 -0.73 -1.61
N MET A 77 -12.02 -0.22 -2.84
CA MET A 77 -10.80 0.10 -3.58
C MET A 77 -9.92 1.12 -2.86
N LYS A 78 -10.53 2.19 -2.32
CA LYS A 78 -9.81 3.19 -1.52
C LYS A 78 -9.17 2.57 -0.28
N GLU A 79 -9.88 1.69 0.43
CA GLU A 79 -9.34 1.01 1.60
C GLU A 79 -8.14 0.11 1.30
N ILE A 80 -8.15 -0.60 0.16
CA ILE A 80 -7.03 -1.45 -0.26
C ILE A 80 -5.77 -0.61 -0.49
N VAL A 81 -5.91 0.56 -1.11
CA VAL A 81 -4.79 1.44 -1.50
C VAL A 81 -4.23 2.25 -0.31
N LYS A 82 -4.96 2.38 0.80
CA LYS A 82 -4.50 3.09 2.01
C LYS A 82 -3.10 2.62 2.44
N LYS A 83 -2.29 3.58 2.88
CA LYS A 83 -0.94 3.30 3.40
C LYS A 83 -1.02 2.57 4.74
N PRO A 84 0.00 1.78 5.13
CA PRO A 84 0.04 1.13 6.43
C PRO A 84 -0.24 2.07 7.61
N CYS A 85 0.30 3.30 7.57
CA CYS A 85 0.09 4.33 8.60
C CYS A 85 -1.36 4.83 8.72
N GLU A 86 -2.17 4.68 7.67
CA GLU A 86 -3.60 5.04 7.67
C GLU A 86 -4.48 3.85 8.09
N LYS A 87 -3.96 2.63 7.95
CA LYS A 87 -4.67 1.38 8.29
C LYS A 87 -4.52 1.01 9.76
N TYR A 88 -3.34 1.25 10.32
CA TYR A 88 -3.01 0.85 11.69
C TYR A 88 -2.49 2.05 12.49
N PRO A 89 -2.79 2.14 13.79
CA PRO A 89 -2.28 3.21 14.64
C PRO A 89 -0.76 3.08 14.90
N MET A 90 -0.21 1.87 14.81
CA MET A 90 1.19 1.56 15.09
C MET A 90 1.75 0.55 14.08
N PRO A 91 3.07 0.55 13.83
CA PRO A 91 3.68 -0.40 12.90
C PRO A 91 3.59 -1.82 13.46
N LEU A 92 3.15 -2.75 12.61
CA LEU A 92 3.02 -4.18 12.98
C LEU A 92 4.32 -4.95 12.75
N THR A 93 5.19 -4.45 11.89
CA THR A 93 6.46 -5.11 11.52
C THR A 93 7.64 -4.15 11.67
N GLU A 94 8.83 -4.70 11.91
CA GLU A 94 10.08 -3.94 11.98
C GLU A 94 10.34 -3.11 10.71
N ALA A 95 10.03 -3.69 9.54
CA ALA A 95 10.17 -3.01 8.26
C ALA A 95 9.22 -1.79 8.14
N GLN A 96 8.00 -1.88 8.68
CA GLN A 96 7.07 -0.75 8.71
C GLN A 96 7.51 0.35 9.69
N ARG A 97 8.26 0.01 10.74
CA ARG A 97 8.78 1.01 11.69
C ARG A 97 9.68 2.01 10.99
N ILE A 98 10.43 1.56 9.98
CA ILE A 98 11.25 2.42 9.13
C ILE A 98 10.33 3.25 8.22
N GLY A 99 10.39 4.57 8.35
CA GLY A 99 9.59 5.48 7.53
C GLY A 99 8.13 5.65 7.99
N TRP A 100 7.72 5.06 9.11
CA TRP A 100 6.36 5.22 9.66
C TRP A 100 5.95 6.68 9.84
N LEU A 101 6.89 7.51 10.33
CA LEU A 101 6.73 8.95 10.54
C LEU A 101 7.36 9.78 9.40
N HIS A 102 7.53 9.19 8.21
CA HIS A 102 8.15 9.91 7.09
C HIS A 102 7.34 11.13 6.69
N GLU A 103 6.02 10.99 6.51
CA GLU A 103 5.16 12.10 6.08
C GLU A 103 5.16 13.28 7.05
N THR A 104 5.09 13.03 8.35
CA THR A 104 5.12 14.08 9.37
C THR A 104 6.47 14.79 9.37
N ALA A 105 7.57 14.05 9.20
CA ALA A 105 8.89 14.62 9.05
C ALA A 105 9.02 15.44 7.76
N THR A 106 8.47 14.97 6.63
CA THR A 106 8.59 15.65 5.33
C THR A 106 7.75 16.91 5.28
N LYS A 107 6.51 16.88 5.77
CA LYS A 107 5.58 18.03 5.74
C LYS A 107 5.84 19.04 6.87
N GLY A 108 6.57 18.63 7.90
CA GLY A 108 6.93 19.48 9.05
C GLY A 108 8.31 20.10 8.93
N ILE A 109 9.13 19.87 9.95
CA ILE A 109 10.43 20.53 10.15
C ILE A 109 11.37 20.35 8.95
N ARG A 110 11.36 19.19 8.27
CA ARG A 110 12.25 19.01 7.12
C ARG A 110 11.79 19.79 5.90
N ALA A 111 10.50 20.02 5.66
CA ALA A 111 10.07 20.90 4.56
C ALA A 111 10.54 22.33 4.78
N ASP A 112 10.30 22.88 5.97
CA ASP A 112 10.72 24.25 6.30
C ASP A 112 12.25 24.40 6.28
N MET A 113 12.97 23.44 6.89
CA MET A 113 14.43 23.41 6.85
C MET A 113 14.97 23.21 5.43
N HIS A 114 14.34 22.38 4.60
CA HIS A 114 14.73 22.20 3.20
C HIS A 114 14.51 23.49 2.41
N GLN A 115 13.41 24.21 2.59
CA GLN A 115 13.22 25.52 1.93
C GLN A 115 14.27 26.55 2.34
N ARG A 116 14.69 26.55 3.62
CA ARG A 116 15.65 27.53 4.16
C ARG A 116 17.11 27.18 3.89
N MET A 117 17.46 25.91 4.02
CA MET A 117 18.86 25.44 4.07
C MET A 117 19.24 24.51 2.92
N PHE A 118 18.28 23.95 2.18
CA PHE A 118 18.60 23.17 0.99
C PHE A 118 18.88 24.12 -0.17
N LYS A 119 20.11 24.61 -0.23
CA LYS A 119 20.71 25.13 -1.45
C LYS A 119 21.38 23.95 -2.12
N GLY A 120 20.62 23.25 -2.97
CA GLY A 120 21.19 22.22 -3.83
C GLY A 120 22.40 22.79 -4.57
N ARG A 121 23.37 21.93 -4.88
CA ARG A 121 24.70 22.28 -5.44
C ARG A 121 24.70 23.12 -6.74
N GLY A 122 23.53 23.55 -7.23
CA GLY A 122 23.33 24.24 -8.51
C GLY A 122 22.43 25.48 -8.50
N SER A 123 22.10 26.10 -7.36
CA SER A 123 21.31 27.35 -7.38
C SER A 123 22.00 28.50 -6.65
N CYS A 124 22.97 29.13 -7.31
CA CYS A 124 23.39 30.50 -7.02
C CYS A 124 22.94 31.40 -8.16
N ASP A 125 22.92 32.72 -7.95
CA ASP A 125 22.43 33.68 -8.96
C ASP A 125 23.18 33.57 -10.30
N VAL A 126 24.43 33.11 -10.25
CA VAL A 126 25.26 32.85 -11.43
C VAL A 126 24.80 31.61 -12.19
N THR A 127 24.41 30.53 -11.50
CA THR A 127 23.91 29.32 -12.18
C THR A 127 22.51 29.52 -12.74
N THR A 128 21.63 30.26 -12.05
CA THR A 128 20.32 30.64 -12.60
C THR A 128 20.45 31.60 -13.79
N PHE A 129 21.40 32.53 -13.76
CA PHE A 129 21.72 33.36 -14.93
C PHE A 129 22.22 32.52 -16.11
N ALA A 130 23.13 31.57 -15.87
CA ALA A 130 23.65 30.71 -16.92
C ALA A 130 22.56 29.84 -17.58
N ASP A 131 21.65 29.27 -16.79
CA ASP A 131 20.52 28.48 -17.29
C ASP A 131 19.53 29.34 -18.11
N THR A 132 19.21 30.54 -17.62
CA THR A 132 18.32 31.47 -18.34
C THR A 132 18.96 31.99 -19.64
N TYR A 133 20.27 32.25 -19.63
CA TYR A 133 20.99 32.65 -20.85
C TYR A 133 21.04 31.51 -21.87
N CYS A 134 21.32 30.27 -21.44
CA CYS A 134 21.27 29.09 -22.30
C CYS A 134 19.90 28.89 -22.97
N THR A 135 18.81 29.08 -22.21
CA THR A 135 17.45 28.92 -22.75
C THR A 135 17.07 30.03 -23.73
N MET A 136 17.53 31.27 -23.50
CA MET A 136 17.24 32.40 -24.41
C MET A 136 18.14 32.46 -25.64
N ALA A 137 19.45 32.27 -25.47
CA ALA A 137 20.46 32.47 -26.51
C ALA A 137 20.86 31.17 -27.23
N GLY A 138 20.43 30.00 -26.71
CA GLY A 138 20.79 28.69 -27.24
C GLY A 138 22.27 28.30 -27.05
N CYS A 139 23.03 29.10 -26.30
CA CYS A 139 24.43 28.84 -26.00
C CYS A 139 24.76 29.27 -24.57
N SER A 140 25.78 28.65 -23.97
CA SER A 140 26.26 29.03 -22.65
C SER A 140 26.95 30.40 -22.69
N PRO A 141 26.73 31.28 -21.68
CA PRO A 141 27.42 32.57 -21.61
C PRO A 141 28.94 32.42 -21.41
N PHE A 142 29.40 31.22 -21.03
CA PHE A 142 30.82 30.88 -20.85
C PHE A 142 31.42 30.11 -22.04
N ALA A 143 30.67 29.91 -23.12
CA ALA A 143 31.18 29.26 -24.32
C ALA A 143 32.19 30.16 -25.04
N ASP A 144 33.34 29.60 -25.43
CA ASP A 144 34.37 30.33 -26.15
C ASP A 144 33.90 30.71 -27.56
N LYS A 145 33.96 32.00 -27.89
CA LYS A 145 33.49 32.55 -29.17
C LYS A 145 34.41 32.18 -30.34
N SER A 146 35.61 31.67 -30.06
CA SER A 146 36.59 31.26 -31.07
C SER A 146 36.24 29.95 -31.80
N THR A 147 35.34 29.15 -31.22
CA THR A 147 34.97 27.80 -31.71
C THR A 147 33.64 27.76 -32.47
N ARG A 148 33.11 28.92 -32.90
CA ARG A 148 31.84 29.05 -33.61
C ARG A 148 32.02 29.55 -35.04
#